data_AF-A0A0R2P3J0-F1
#
_entry.id   AF-A0A0R2P3J0-F1
#
_cell.length_a   1.000
_cell.length_b   1.000
_cell.length_c   1.000
_cell.angle_alpha   90.00
_cell.angle_beta   90.00
_cell.angle_gamma   90.00
#
_symmetry.space_group_name_H-M   'P 1'
#
loop_
_entity.id
_entity.type
_entity.pdbx_description
1 polymer ?
#
loop_
_entity_poly.entity_id
_entity_poly.type
_entity_poly.pdbx_seq_one_letter_code
_entity_poly.pdbx_strand_id
1 'polypeptide(L)'
;MRKMVAFQVEKLIVSDVIRYRNQSVVTISKPHKPIWTGDYIQLATGQRLKVAGVPLYDNPKSVPVGKIDIVLDAKININDVLYY
;
A
#
# COMPACT_ATOMS: atom_id res chain seq x y z
N MET A 1 4.56 -32.14 -11.25
CA MET A 1 3.66 -31.01 -11.57
C MET A 1 3.99 -29.83 -10.65
N ARG A 2 4.52 -28.72 -11.17
CA ARG A 2 4.71 -27.48 -10.39
C ARG A 2 3.34 -26.81 -10.24
N LYS A 3 2.82 -26.71 -9.01
CA LYS A 3 1.66 -25.88 -8.69
C LYS A 3 2.01 -24.44 -9.05
N MET A 4 1.38 -23.89 -10.09
CA MET A 4 1.39 -22.44 -10.30
C MET A 4 0.62 -21.83 -9.13
N VAL A 5 1.33 -21.19 -8.21
CA VAL A 5 0.70 -20.33 -7.22
C VAL A 5 0.23 -19.10 -8.00
N ALA A 6 -1.06 -19.01 -8.27
CA ALA A 6 -1.63 -17.77 -8.77
C ALA A 6 -1.30 -16.69 -7.74
N PHE A 7 -0.54 -15.67 -8.14
CA PHE A 7 -0.37 -14.46 -7.34
C PHE A 7 -1.76 -13.82 -7.24
N GLN A 8 -2.47 -14.12 -6.15
CA GLN A 8 -3.74 -13.48 -5.87
C GLN A 8 -3.45 -12.02 -5.55
N VAL A 9 -3.79 -11.17 -6.52
CA VAL A 9 -3.72 -9.72 -6.46
C VAL A 9 -5.01 -9.22 -5.80
N GLU A 10 -4.90 -8.50 -4.68
CA GLU A 10 -6.01 -7.90 -3.96
C GLU A 10 -6.09 -6.39 -4.22
N LYS A 11 -7.31 -5.86 -4.34
CA LYS A 11 -7.53 -4.42 -4.45
C LYS A 11 -7.37 -3.79 -3.07
N LEU A 12 -6.52 -2.78 -2.94
CA LEU A 12 -6.35 -2.02 -1.71
C LEU A 12 -7.44 -0.95 -1.61
N ILE A 13 -8.08 -0.86 -0.45
CA ILE A 13 -9.06 0.20 -0.16
C ILE A 13 -8.31 1.37 0.43
N VAL A 14 -8.06 2.39 -0.38
CA VAL A 14 -7.40 3.63 0.03
C VAL A 14 -8.43 4.54 0.71
N SER A 15 -8.03 5.13 1.83
CA SER A 15 -8.88 6.04 2.61
C SER A 15 -8.28 7.41 2.84
N ASP A 16 -6.97 7.54 2.74
CA ASP A 16 -6.29 8.83 2.75
C ASP A 16 -4.96 8.76 1.97
N VAL A 17 -4.53 9.91 1.47
CA VAL A 17 -3.25 10.08 0.78
C VAL A 17 -2.63 11.42 1.16
N ILE A 18 -1.51 11.36 1.87
CA ILE A 18 -0.68 12.51 2.22
C ILE A 18 0.55 12.51 1.33
N ARG A 19 0.81 13.62 0.64
CA ARG A 19 1.96 13.74 -0.26
C ARG A 19 3.06 14.56 0.40
N TYR A 20 4.29 14.07 0.33
CA TYR A 20 5.46 14.80 0.78
C TYR A 20 6.61 14.62 -0.21
N ARG A 21 7.07 15.72 -0.81
CA ARG A 21 8.08 15.74 -1.88
C ARG A 21 7.71 14.79 -3.02
N ASN A 22 8.45 13.70 -3.21
CA ASN A 22 8.25 12.70 -4.26
C ASN A 22 7.63 11.40 -3.73
N GLN A 23 7.15 11.41 -2.49
CA GLN A 23 6.57 10.25 -1.82
C GLN A 23 5.12 10.52 -1.43
N SER A 24 4.38 9.44 -1.24
CA SER A 24 3.02 9.49 -0.71
C SER A 24 2.88 8.49 0.43
N VAL A 25 2.37 8.97 1.56
CA VAL A 25 1.84 8.11 2.62
C VAL A 25 0.40 7.80 2.24
N VAL A 26 0.08 6.52 2.12
CA VAL A 26 -1.22 6.02 1.72
C VAL A 26 -1.80 5.22 2.86
N THR A 27 -2.94 5.67 3.39
CA THR A 27 -3.68 4.95 4.42
C THR A 27 -4.66 4.01 3.77
N ILE A 28 -4.46 2.71 3.98
CA ILE A 28 -5.27 1.65 3.38
C ILE A 28 -5.93 0.79 4.46
N SER A 29 -7.06 0.16 4.12
CA SER A 29 -7.56 -0.96 4.90
C SER A 29 -6.53 -2.08 4.92
N LYS A 30 -6.36 -2.73 6.09
CA LYS A 30 -5.37 -3.78 6.29
C LYS A 30 -5.61 -4.92 5.28
N PRO A 31 -4.63 -5.21 4.40
CA PRO A 31 -4.74 -6.29 3.43
C PRO A 31 -4.75 -7.68 4.08
N HIS A 32 -5.17 -8.70 3.33
CA HIS A 32 -5.11 -10.08 3.81
C HIS A 32 -3.67 -10.55 3.96
N LYS A 33 -2.79 -10.11 3.07
CA LYS A 33 -1.35 -10.38 3.15
C LYS A 33 -0.63 -9.19 3.79
N PRO A 34 0.37 -9.41 4.64
CA PRO A 34 1.18 -8.31 5.15
C PRO A 34 1.93 -7.61 4.01
N ILE A 35 2.01 -6.29 4.09
CA ILE A 35 2.87 -5.45 3.24
C ILE A 35 4.13 -5.11 4.04
N TRP A 36 5.28 -5.27 3.40
CA TRP A 36 6.59 -4.97 3.95
C TRP A 36 7.32 -3.91 3.12
N THR A 37 8.36 -3.35 3.71
CA THR A 37 9.27 -2.45 2.98
C THR A 37 9.99 -3.24 1.90
N GLY A 38 10.03 -2.70 0.67
CA GLY A 38 10.60 -3.36 -0.50
C GLY A 38 9.59 -4.10 -1.38
N ASP A 39 8.36 -4.31 -0.90
CA ASP A 39 7.28 -4.84 -1.71
C ASP A 39 6.86 -3.88 -2.82
N TYR A 40 6.05 -4.39 -3.76
CA TYR A 40 5.54 -3.61 -4.88
C TYR A 40 4.01 -3.56 -4.86
N ILE A 41 3.49 -2.35 -4.99
CA ILE A 41 2.07 -2.07 -5.19
C ILE A 41 1.86 -1.74 -6.66
N GLN A 42 0.83 -2.32 -7.27
CA GLN A 42 0.52 -2.10 -8.68
C GLN A 42 -0.62 -1.08 -8.82
N LEU A 43 -0.43 -0.09 -9.69
CA LEU A 43 -1.51 0.78 -10.16
C LEU A 43 -2.39 0.06 -11.19
N ALA A 44 -3.65 0.48 -11.34
CA ALA A 44 -4.51 0.01 -12.42
C ALA A 44 -3.91 0.22 -13.83
N THR A 45 -3.00 1.18 -13.98
CA THR A 45 -2.24 1.41 -15.22
C THR A 45 -1.19 0.33 -15.51
N GLY A 46 -0.93 -0.57 -14.58
CA GLY A 46 0.12 -1.59 -14.64
C GLY A 46 1.47 -1.14 -14.07
N GLN A 47 1.62 0.14 -13.71
CA GLN A 47 2.85 0.64 -13.09
C GLN A 47 3.06 0.01 -11.70
N ARG A 48 4.29 -0.43 -11.42
CA ARG A 48 4.69 -0.97 -10.12
C ARG A 48 5.39 0.09 -9.29
N LEU A 49 4.94 0.26 -8.06
CA LEU A 49 5.38 1.25 -7.10
C LEU A 49 6.04 0.55 -5.93
N LYS A 50 7.26 0.96 -5.58
CA LYS A 50 7.98 0.37 -4.46
C LYS A 50 7.45 0.92 -3.14
N VAL A 51 7.22 0.05 -2.17
CA VAL A 51 6.97 0.41 -0.78
C VAL A 51 8.30 0.84 -0.16
N ALA A 52 8.43 2.13 0.10
CA ALA A 52 9.62 2.74 0.70
C ALA A 52 9.65 2.56 2.23
N GLY A 53 8.48 2.38 2.84
CA GLY A 53 8.37 2.20 4.28
C GLY A 53 6.96 1.79 4.71
N VAL A 54 6.87 1.14 5.86
CA VAL A 54 5.62 0.87 6.57
C VAL A 54 5.82 1.41 7.98
N PRO A 55 5.27 2.59 8.32
CA PRO A 55 5.51 3.21 9.62
C PRO A 55 5.04 2.31 10.76
N LEU A 56 5.88 2.14 11.77
CA LEU A 56 5.49 1.55 13.04
C LEU A 56 4.98 2.68 13.92
N TYR A 57 3.69 2.65 14.25
CA TYR A 57 3.10 3.65 15.13
C TYR A 57 3.30 3.22 16.58
N ASP A 58 4.07 4.00 17.34
CA ASP A 58 4.22 3.81 18.79
C ASP A 58 2.94 4.20 19.55
N ASN A 59 2.01 4.90 18.88
CA ASN A 59 0.70 5.26 19.41
C ASN A 59 -0.42 4.54 18.65
N PRO A 60 -1.21 3.67 19.32
CA PRO A 60 -2.29 2.92 18.69
C PRO A 60 -3.46 3.79 18.18
N LYS A 61 -3.49 5.09 18.47
CA LYS A 61 -4.50 6.04 17.96
C LYS A 61 -4.13 6.70 16.63
N SER A 62 -2.88 6.57 16.17
CA SER A 62 -2.39 7.31 15.00
C SER A 62 -2.94 6.78 13.67
N VAL A 63 -3.34 5.51 13.62
CA VAL A 63 -4.04 4.93 12.46
C VAL A 63 -5.34 4.29 12.94
N PRO A 64 -6.49 4.52 12.27
CA PRO A 64 -7.73 3.86 12.63
C PRO A 64 -7.60 2.33 12.67
N VAL A 65 -8.34 1.69 13.59
CA VAL A 65 -8.34 0.22 13.73
C VAL A 65 -8.65 -0.44 12.39
N GLY A 66 -7.84 -1.45 12.03
CA GLY A 66 -8.00 -2.18 10.77
C GLY A 66 -7.43 -1.47 9.55
N LYS A 67 -6.69 -0.37 9.73
CA LYS A 67 -5.95 0.30 8.66
C LYS A 67 -4.44 0.24 8.91
N ILE A 68 -3.67 0.48 7.85
CA ILE A 68 -2.23 0.65 7.89
C ILE A 68 -1.83 1.80 6.97
N ASP A 69 -0.70 2.41 7.26
CA ASP A 69 -0.07 3.36 6.35
C ASP A 69 1.09 2.69 5.62
N ILE A 70 1.21 2.97 4.34
CA ILE A 70 2.35 2.58 3.52
C ILE A 70 2.93 3.81 2.85
N VAL A 71 4.26 3.89 2.78
CA VAL A 71 4.96 4.95 2.06
C VAL A 71 5.33 4.42 0.69
N LEU A 72 4.86 5.08 -0.35
CA LEU A 72 5.21 4.79 -1.74
C LEU A 72 6.18 5.83 -2.26
N ASP A 73 7.22 5.38 -2.97
CA ASP A 73 8.20 6.25 -3.63
C ASP A 73 7.64 6.83 -4.94
N ALA A 74 6.44 7.39 -4.85
CA ALA A 74 5.70 7.97 -5.95
C ALA A 74 4.68 8.98 -5.44
N LYS A 75 4.25 9.89 -6.32
CA LYS A 75 3.10 10.77 -6.08
C LYS A 75 1.82 10.04 -6.48
N ILE A 76 0.96 9.80 -5.50
CA ILE A 76 -0.32 9.09 -5.65
C ILE A 76 -1.47 10.05 -5.35
N ASN A 77 -2.57 9.88 -6.06
CA ASN A 77 -3.82 10.58 -5.83
C ASN A 77 -4.81 9.68 -5.10
N ILE A 78 -5.73 10.26 -4.33
CA ILE A 78 -6.75 9.52 -3.56
C ILE A 78 -7.64 8.62 -4.44
N ASN A 79 -7.81 8.99 -5.72
CA ASN A 79 -8.62 8.25 -6.68
C ASN A 79 -7.83 7.17 -7.44
N ASP A 80 -6.52 7.06 -7.22
CA ASP A 80 -5.72 6.03 -7.87
C ASP A 80 -6.09 4.65 -7.31
N VAL A 81 -6.24 3.68 -8.20
CA VAL A 81 -6.60 2.31 -7.83
C VAL A 81 -5.34 1.49 -7.65
N LEU A 82 -5.15 0.97 -6.45
CA LEU A 82 -3.97 0.22 -6.02
C LEU A 82 -4.29 -1.27 -5.81
N TYR A 83 -3.30 -2.11 -6.10
CA TYR A 83 -3.36 -3.55 -5.96
C TYR A 83 -2.11 -4.12 -5.30
N TYR A 84 -2.25 -5.20 -4.54
CA TYR A 84 -1.15 -5.92 -3.89
C TYR A 84 -1.27 -7.44 -4.06
#